data_AF-A0A1V5VZR9-F1
#
_entry.id   AF-A0A1V5VZR9-F1
#
_cell.length_a   1.000
_cell.length_b   1.000
_cell.length_c   1.000
_cell.angle_alpha   90.00
_cell.angle_beta   90.00
_cell.angle_gamma   90.00
#
_symmetry.space_group_name_H-M   'P 1'
#
loop_
_entity.id
_entity.type
_entity.pdbx_description
1 polymer ?
#
loop_
_entity_poly.entity_id
_entity_poly.type
_entity_poly.pdbx_seq_one_letter_code
_entity_poly.pdbx_strand_id
1 'polypeptide(L)'
;MKRFQFKLQKLLDLREAKEKEIKNELMKVLSEQNRERNFQHELNEKIAEYEGKLSEMQKKGVFNPAEAMAILRFADVSRNAIVASEKRVQALEPEVQRIRERLVVASREKKVVEKLKERKLDEYNYELNREISKENDDMNQKIYHKKIM
;
A
#
# COMPACT_ATOMS: atom_id res chain seq x y z
N MET A 1 26.80 -20.10 -22.47
CA MET A 1 26.16 -20.85 -21.37
C MET A 1 24.63 -20.74 -21.43
N LYS A 2 23.90 -21.69 -20.85
CA LYS A 2 22.44 -21.63 -20.72
C LYS A 2 22.05 -20.53 -19.75
N ARG A 3 21.01 -19.75 -20.03
CA ARG A 3 20.51 -18.70 -19.10
C ARG A 3 19.91 -19.33 -17.84
N PHE A 4 20.01 -18.64 -16.71
CA PHE A 4 19.35 -19.06 -15.45
C PHE A 4 17.84 -19.22 -15.66
N GLN A 5 17.29 -20.33 -15.18
CA GLN A 5 15.85 -20.60 -15.18
C GLN A 5 15.41 -21.06 -13.81
N PHE A 6 14.53 -20.26 -13.19
CA PHE A 6 13.96 -20.62 -11.90
C PHE A 6 12.75 -21.53 -12.07
N LYS A 7 12.87 -22.79 -11.62
CA LYS A 7 11.82 -23.82 -11.79
C LYS A 7 10.47 -23.42 -11.19
N LEU A 8 10.46 -22.61 -10.14
CA LEU A 8 9.25 -22.16 -9.44
C LEU A 8 8.80 -20.76 -9.86
N GLN A 9 9.21 -20.27 -11.03
CA GLN A 9 8.81 -18.94 -11.50
C GLN A 9 7.28 -18.79 -11.57
N LYS A 10 6.57 -19.79 -12.12
CA LYS A 10 5.10 -19.77 -12.16
C LYS A 10 4.46 -19.67 -10.77
N LEU A 11 5.03 -20.33 -9.77
CA LEU A 11 4.53 -20.25 -8.38
C LEU A 11 4.77 -18.85 -7.79
N LEU A 12 5.92 -18.25 -8.08
CA LEU A 12 6.22 -16.88 -7.67
C LEU A 12 5.22 -15.89 -8.29
N ASP A 13 4.96 -16.00 -9.60
CA ASP A 13 4.02 -15.14 -10.32
C ASP A 13 2.60 -15.25 -9.74
N LEU A 14 2.16 -16.47 -9.40
CA LEU A 14 0.87 -16.71 -8.76
C LEU A 14 0.78 -16.05 -7.37
N ARG A 15 1.86 -16.10 -6.57
CA ARG A 15 1.90 -15.46 -5.24
C ARG A 15 1.93 -13.94 -5.34
N GLU A 16 2.64 -13.39 -6.33
CA GLU A 16 2.63 -11.95 -6.64
C GLU A 16 1.23 -11.48 -7.05
N ALA A 17 0.56 -12.22 -7.93
CA ALA A 17 -0.81 -11.93 -8.33
C ALA A 17 -1.76 -11.96 -7.13
N LYS A 18 -1.61 -12.95 -6.24
CA LYS A 18 -2.45 -13.05 -5.03
C LYS A 18 -2.23 -11.89 -4.07
N GLU A 19 -0.98 -11.50 -3.82
CA GLU A 19 -0.66 -10.33 -3.00
C GLU A 19 -1.26 -9.05 -3.59
N LYS A 20 -1.17 -8.87 -4.92
CA LYS A 20 -1.74 -7.72 -5.63
C LYS A 20 -3.27 -7.68 -5.53
N GLU A 21 -3.94 -8.82 -5.66
CA GLU A 21 -5.39 -8.93 -5.48
C GLU A 21 -5.81 -8.44 -4.09
N ILE A 22 -5.14 -8.90 -3.05
CA ILE A 22 -5.44 -8.52 -1.66
C ILE A 22 -5.15 -7.03 -1.41
N LYS A 23 -4.07 -6.48 -2.00
CA LYS A 23 -3.80 -5.03 -1.95
C LYS A 23 -4.93 -4.23 -2.59
N ASN A 24 -5.47 -4.70 -3.71
CA ASN A 24 -6.61 -4.04 -4.36
C ASN A 24 -7.88 -4.10 -3.50
N GLU A 25 -8.14 -5.22 -2.83
CA GLU A 25 -9.24 -5.34 -1.86
C GLU A 25 -9.08 -4.33 -0.72
N LEU A 26 -7.87 -4.23 -0.14
CA LEU A 26 -7.57 -3.26 0.92
C LEU A 26 -7.79 -1.82 0.46
N MET A 27 -7.34 -1.47 -0.75
CA MET A 27 -7.52 -0.13 -1.30
C MET A 27 -8.99 0.26 -1.45
N LYS A 28 -9.88 -0.68 -1.78
CA LYS A 28 -11.33 -0.39 -1.89
C LYS A 28 -11.89 0.02 -0.53
N VAL A 29 -11.66 -0.77 0.50
CA VAL A 29 -12.18 -0.49 1.86
C VAL A 29 -11.57 0.78 2.43
N LEU A 30 -10.27 1.02 2.22
CA LEU A 30 -9.62 2.27 2.63
C LEU A 30 -10.17 3.49 1.88
N SER A 31 -10.52 3.35 0.61
CA SER A 31 -11.16 4.43 -0.16
C SER A 31 -12.52 4.81 0.41
N GLU A 32 -13.31 3.82 0.85
CA GLU A 32 -14.58 4.05 1.54
C GLU A 32 -14.40 4.76 2.89
N GLN A 33 -13.45 4.30 3.72
CA GLN A 33 -13.09 5.01 4.95
C GLN A 33 -12.64 6.45 4.68
N ASN A 34 -11.84 6.66 3.62
CA ASN A 34 -11.34 7.99 3.28
C ASN A 34 -12.46 8.91 2.79
N ARG A 35 -13.43 8.38 2.04
CA ARG A 35 -14.61 9.14 1.61
C ARG A 35 -15.43 9.64 2.81
N GLU A 36 -15.63 8.78 3.81
CA GLU A 36 -16.33 9.15 5.04
C GLU A 36 -15.54 10.20 5.84
N ARG A 37 -14.22 10.04 5.98
CA ARG A 37 -13.36 11.04 6.65
C ARG A 37 -13.37 12.39 5.95
N ASN A 38 -13.33 12.41 4.61
CA ASN A 38 -13.42 13.63 3.83
C ASN A 38 -14.78 14.31 4.02
N PHE A 39 -15.87 13.54 4.01
CA PHE A 39 -17.21 14.05 4.30
C PHE A 39 -17.29 14.70 5.70
N GLN A 40 -16.71 14.06 6.72
CA GLN A 40 -16.64 14.64 8.06
C GLN A 40 -15.83 15.94 8.08
N HIS A 41 -14.70 15.98 7.37
CA HIS A 41 -13.85 17.16 7.28
C HIS A 41 -14.60 18.33 6.65
N GLU A 42 -15.25 18.12 5.50
CA GLU A 42 -16.05 19.16 4.82
C GLU A 42 -17.17 19.71 5.70
N LEU A 43 -17.85 18.85 6.47
CA LEU A 43 -18.89 19.30 7.40
C LEU A 43 -18.29 20.13 8.55
N ASN A 44 -17.17 19.71 9.12
CA ASN A 44 -16.49 20.48 10.17
C ASN A 44 -16.04 21.85 9.68
N GLU A 45 -15.50 21.94 8.46
CA GLU A 45 -15.11 23.22 7.85
C GLU A 45 -16.32 24.14 7.67
N LYS A 46 -17.44 23.63 7.15
CA LYS A 46 -18.68 24.41 6.99
C LYS A 46 -19.27 24.87 8.31
N ILE A 47 -19.25 24.01 9.34
CA ILE A 47 -19.69 24.38 10.70
C ILE A 47 -18.84 25.53 11.20
N ALA A 48 -17.51 25.41 11.14
CA ALA A 48 -16.59 26.44 11.62
C ALA A 48 -16.76 27.76 10.85
N GLU A 49 -16.96 27.69 9.52
CA GLU A 49 -17.22 28.86 8.69
C GLU A 49 -18.50 29.60 9.15
N TYR A 50 -19.61 28.88 9.31
CA TYR A 50 -20.89 29.50 9.65
C TYR A 50 -20.95 29.97 11.11
N GLU A 51 -20.42 29.20 12.06
CA GLU A 51 -20.29 29.63 13.46
C GLU A 51 -19.37 30.86 13.57
N GLY A 52 -18.30 30.92 12.77
CA GLY A 52 -17.40 32.08 12.65
C GLY A 52 -18.11 33.33 12.14
N LYS A 53 -18.88 33.22 11.05
CA LYS A 53 -19.70 34.33 10.52
C LYS A 53 -20.69 34.84 11.55
N LEU A 54 -21.38 33.93 12.25
CA LEU A 54 -22.32 34.31 13.30
C LEU A 54 -21.61 35.06 14.44
N SER A 55 -20.43 34.60 14.87
CA SER A 55 -19.63 35.27 15.90
C SER A 55 -19.20 36.68 15.47
N GLU A 56 -18.78 36.86 14.22
CA GLU A 56 -18.43 38.18 13.69
C GLU A 56 -19.61 39.14 13.63
N MET A 57 -20.78 38.65 13.18
CA MET A 57 -22.02 39.43 13.13
C MET A 57 -22.43 39.91 14.52
N GLN A 58 -22.35 39.04 15.52
CA GLN A 58 -22.60 39.38 16.92
C GLN A 58 -21.64 40.46 17.43
N LYS A 59 -20.33 40.35 17.14
CA LYS A 59 -19.33 41.36 17.53
C LYS A 59 -19.58 42.72 16.89
N LYS A 60 -20.13 42.75 15.68
CA LYS A 60 -20.48 43.98 14.94
C LYS A 60 -21.84 44.56 15.35
N GLY A 61 -22.56 43.92 16.28
CA GLY A 61 -23.90 44.34 16.71
C GLY A 61 -25.00 44.10 15.66
N VAL A 62 -24.70 43.36 14.59
CA VAL A 62 -25.64 43.02 13.52
C VAL A 62 -26.19 41.63 13.81
N PHE A 63 -27.25 41.55 14.63
CA PHE A 63 -27.85 40.27 14.99
C PHE A 63 -29.15 40.02 14.22
N ASN A 64 -29.19 38.94 13.43
CA ASN A 64 -30.40 38.41 12.82
C ASN A 64 -30.77 37.06 13.47
N PRO A 65 -31.84 37.01 14.28
CA PRO A 65 -32.26 35.78 14.95
C PRO A 65 -32.58 34.61 14.01
N ALA A 66 -33.15 34.90 12.83
CA ALA A 66 -33.53 33.86 11.87
C ALA A 66 -32.30 33.16 11.27
N GLU A 67 -31.28 33.96 10.94
CA GLU A 67 -30.00 33.47 10.42
C GLU A 67 -29.22 32.69 11.49
N ALA A 68 -29.16 33.23 12.71
CA ALA A 68 -28.53 32.54 13.85
C ALA A 68 -29.17 31.16 14.09
N MET A 69 -30.50 31.09 14.10
CA MET A 69 -31.23 29.82 14.23
C MET A 69 -30.96 28.85 13.08
N ALA A 70 -30.84 29.34 11.84
CA ALA A 70 -30.52 28.51 10.69
C ALA A 70 -29.12 27.88 10.80
N ILE A 71 -28.12 28.69 11.21
CA ILE A 71 -26.74 28.23 11.42
C ILE A 71 -26.68 27.18 12.54
N LEU A 72 -27.33 27.44 13.67
CA LEU A 72 -27.36 26.49 14.80
C LEU A 72 -28.02 25.15 14.41
N ARG A 73 -29.14 25.19 13.68
CA ARG A 73 -29.79 23.95 13.18
C ARG A 73 -28.91 23.21 12.20
N PHE A 74 -28.26 23.91 11.28
CA PHE A 74 -27.32 23.31 10.34
C PHE A 74 -26.17 22.62 11.09
N ALA A 75 -25.59 23.29 12.09
CA ALA A 75 -24.50 22.74 12.89
C ALA A 75 -24.93 21.48 13.64
N ASP A 76 -26.10 21.46 14.25
CA ASP A 76 -26.63 20.30 14.96
C ASP A 76 -26.85 19.09 14.04
N VAL A 77 -27.54 19.29 12.91
CA VAL A 77 -27.75 18.23 11.91
C VAL A 77 -26.41 17.73 11.35
N SER A 78 -25.46 18.63 11.09
CA SER A 78 -24.14 18.28 10.56
C SER A 78 -23.31 17.49 11.58
N ARG A 79 -23.33 17.87 12.87
CA ARG A 79 -22.66 17.12 13.94
C ARG A 79 -23.25 15.70 14.08
N ASN A 80 -24.57 15.57 13.98
CA ASN A 80 -25.23 14.25 13.95
C ASN A 80 -24.80 13.41 12.73
N ALA A 81 -24.68 14.03 11.55
CA ALA A 81 -24.19 13.36 10.34
C ALA A 81 -22.73 12.92 10.46
N ILE A 82 -21.88 13.73 11.11
CA ILE A 82 -20.48 13.37 11.43
C ILE A 82 -20.44 12.15 12.34
N VAL A 83 -21.23 12.12 13.42
CA VAL A 83 -21.30 10.97 14.33
C VAL A 83 -21.76 9.70 13.60
N ALA A 84 -22.75 9.82 12.71
CA ALA A 84 -23.21 8.69 11.90
C ALA A 84 -22.13 8.20 10.92
N SER A 85 -21.38 9.13 10.31
CA SER A 85 -20.23 8.81 9.45
C SER A 85 -19.12 8.11 10.22
N GLU A 86 -18.81 8.56 11.42
CA GLU A 86 -17.78 7.95 12.28
C GLU A 86 -18.13 6.51 12.64
N LYS A 87 -19.41 6.23 12.91
CA LYS A 87 -19.88 4.84 13.11
C LYS A 87 -19.66 3.98 11.87
N ARG A 88 -19.82 4.52 10.66
CA ARG A 88 -19.53 3.80 9.40
C ARG A 88 -18.03 3.51 9.27
N VAL A 89 -17.17 4.48 9.57
CA VAL A 89 -15.70 4.28 9.57
C VAL A 89 -15.30 3.19 10.54
N GLN A 90 -15.85 3.22 11.77
CA GLN A 90 -15.58 2.20 12.80
C GLN A 90 -16.08 0.81 12.39
N ALA A 91 -17.22 0.73 11.71
CA ALA A 91 -17.75 -0.54 11.21
C ALA A 91 -16.87 -1.17 10.11
N LEU A 92 -16.07 -0.39 9.38
CA LEU A 92 -15.13 -0.88 8.36
C LEU A 92 -13.82 -1.39 8.97
N GLU A 93 -13.47 -1.00 10.20
CA GLU A 93 -12.17 -1.33 10.80
C GLU A 93 -11.90 -2.85 10.95
N PRO A 94 -12.87 -3.68 11.39
CA PRO A 94 -12.68 -5.13 11.45
C PRO A 94 -12.36 -5.73 10.08
N GLU A 95 -12.98 -5.22 9.01
CA GLU A 95 -12.71 -5.68 7.65
C GLU A 95 -11.31 -5.26 7.17
N VAL A 96 -10.92 -4.01 7.42
CA VAL A 96 -9.55 -3.53 7.14
C VAL A 96 -8.53 -4.43 7.82
N GLN A 97 -8.74 -4.74 9.09
CA GLN A 97 -7.84 -5.59 9.86
C GLN A 97 -7.75 -7.01 9.30
N ARG A 98 -8.90 -7.62 8.98
CA ARG A 98 -8.97 -8.93 8.32
C ARG A 98 -8.18 -8.97 7.00
N ILE A 99 -8.31 -7.93 6.17
CA ILE A 99 -7.60 -7.84 4.89
C ILE A 99 -6.10 -7.65 5.11
N ARG A 100 -5.70 -6.82 6.09
CA ARG A 100 -4.28 -6.62 6.46
C ARG A 100 -3.63 -7.92 6.90
N GLU A 101 -4.29 -8.72 7.73
CA GLU A 101 -3.78 -10.02 8.17
C GLU A 101 -3.56 -10.98 7.00
N ARG A 102 -4.52 -11.05 6.09
CA ARG A 102 -4.40 -11.82 4.84
C ARG A 102 -3.23 -11.33 3.97
N LEU A 103 -3.04 -10.01 3.89
CA LEU A 103 -1.93 -9.42 3.16
C LEU A 103 -0.59 -9.81 3.76
N VAL A 104 -0.45 -9.79 5.09
CA VAL A 104 0.78 -10.23 5.78
C VAL A 104 1.11 -11.67 5.41
N VAL A 105 0.12 -12.57 5.44
CA VAL A 105 0.32 -13.98 5.06
C VAL A 105 0.76 -14.09 3.60
N ALA A 106 0.06 -13.45 2.67
CA ALA A 106 0.40 -13.50 1.25
C ALA A 106 1.81 -12.93 0.96
N SER A 107 2.18 -11.82 1.61
CA SER A 107 3.52 -11.24 1.48
C SER A 107 4.61 -12.17 2.02
N ARG A 108 4.36 -12.86 3.16
CA ARG A 108 5.28 -13.86 3.71
C ARG A 108 5.45 -15.04 2.75
N GLU A 109 4.35 -15.58 2.23
CA GLU A 109 4.39 -16.68 1.28
C GLU A 109 5.16 -16.32 0.02
N LYS A 110 4.90 -15.14 -0.58
CA LYS A 110 5.68 -14.65 -1.71
C LYS A 110 7.17 -14.57 -1.35
N LYS A 111 7.50 -13.99 -0.19
CA LYS A 111 8.88 -13.75 0.22
C LYS A 111 9.70 -15.03 0.34
N VAL A 112 9.09 -16.13 0.78
CA VAL A 112 9.75 -17.44 0.85
C VAL A 112 10.23 -17.89 -0.54
N VAL A 113 9.40 -17.73 -1.57
CA VAL A 113 9.75 -18.15 -2.94
C VAL A 113 10.76 -17.20 -3.58
N GLU A 114 10.64 -15.89 -3.32
CA GLU A 114 11.65 -14.90 -3.73
C GLU A 114 13.03 -15.26 -3.15
N LYS A 115 13.11 -15.56 -1.86
CA LYS A 115 14.37 -15.94 -1.20
C LYS A 115 14.95 -17.24 -1.75
N LEU A 116 14.10 -18.19 -2.13
CA LEU A 116 14.55 -19.41 -2.80
C LEU A 116 15.11 -19.10 -4.20
N LYS A 117 14.46 -18.20 -4.97
CA LYS A 117 14.93 -17.74 -6.28
C LYS A 117 16.29 -17.05 -6.18
N GLU A 118 16.45 -16.14 -5.22
CA GLU A 118 17.72 -15.45 -4.93
C GLU A 118 18.84 -16.47 -4.68
N ARG A 119 18.64 -17.42 -3.76
CA ARG A 119 19.63 -18.48 -3.46
C ARG A 119 19.98 -19.32 -4.68
N LYS A 120 18.99 -19.71 -5.50
CA LYS A 120 19.24 -20.49 -6.72
C LYS A 120 19.98 -19.70 -7.79
N LEU A 121 19.77 -18.39 -7.86
CA LEU A 121 20.54 -17.53 -8.73
C LEU A 121 21.99 -17.43 -8.28
N ASP A 122 22.23 -17.30 -6.96
CA ASP A 122 23.58 -17.24 -6.39
C ASP A 122 24.34 -18.55 -6.64
N GLU A 123 23.70 -19.71 -6.42
CA GLU A 123 24.27 -21.03 -6.76
C GLU A 123 24.64 -21.12 -8.24
N TYR A 124 23.74 -20.73 -9.14
CA TYR A 124 23.98 -20.75 -10.59
C TYR A 124 25.16 -19.83 -10.97
N ASN A 125 25.24 -18.62 -10.40
CA ASN A 125 26.33 -17.69 -10.68
C ASN A 125 27.67 -18.23 -10.16
N TYR A 126 27.68 -18.89 -9.01
CA TYR A 126 28.87 -19.52 -8.47
C TYR A 126 29.39 -20.64 -9.39
N GLU A 127 28.50 -21.52 -9.86
CA GLU A 127 28.87 -22.59 -10.79
C GLU A 127 29.36 -22.04 -12.13
N LEU A 128 28.68 -21.03 -12.67
CA LEU A 128 29.07 -20.34 -13.89
C LEU A 128 30.48 -19.75 -13.79
N ASN A 129 30.76 -19.03 -12.70
CA ASN A 129 32.08 -18.45 -12.47
C ASN A 129 33.16 -19.53 -12.34
N ARG A 130 32.86 -20.65 -11.66
CA ARG A 130 33.78 -21.79 -11.54
C ARG A 130 34.10 -22.42 -12.90
N GLU A 131 33.10 -22.59 -13.76
CA GLU A 131 33.30 -23.09 -15.13
C GLU A 131 34.16 -22.14 -15.96
N ILE A 132 33.87 -20.84 -15.92
CA ILE A 132 34.64 -19.80 -16.63
C ILE A 132 36.10 -19.78 -16.15
N SER A 133 36.34 -19.82 -14.84
CA SER A 133 37.69 -19.87 -14.28
C SER A 133 38.46 -21.09 -14.78
N LYS A 134 37.81 -22.27 -14.80
CA LYS A 134 38.43 -23.51 -15.30
C LYS A 134 38.77 -23.42 -16.79
N GLU A 135 37.83 -22.92 -17.61
CA GLU A 135 38.07 -22.72 -19.05
C GLU A 135 39.23 -21.74 -19.31
N ASN A 136 39.33 -20.68 -18.52
CA ASN A 136 40.44 -19.72 -18.61
C ASN A 136 41.78 -20.35 -18.23
N ASP A 137 41.84 -21.13 -17.15
CA ASP A 137 43.06 -21.83 -16.74
C ASP A 137 43.52 -22.84 -17.80
N ASP A 138 42.59 -23.64 -18.33
CA ASP A 138 42.86 -24.61 -19.40
C ASP A 138 43.37 -23.90 -20.68
N MET A 139 42.80 -22.74 -21.01
CA MET A 139 43.24 -21.94 -22.16
C MET A 139 44.64 -21.33 -21.93
N ASN A 140 44.90 -20.79 -20.74
CA ASN A 140 46.20 -20.25 -20.36
C ASN A 140 47.30 -21.32 -20.41
N GLN A 141 47.01 -22.53 -19.91
CA GLN A 141 47.92 -23.66 -20.02
C GLN A 141 48.22 -24.01 -21.49
N LYS A 142 47.20 -24.13 -22.35
CA LYS A 142 47.41 -24.41 -23.78
C LYS A 142 48.25 -23.34 -24.48
N ILE A 143 48.02 -22.06 -24.18
CA ILE A 143 48.81 -20.94 -24.72
C ILE A 143 50.26 -21.02 -24.25
N TYR A 144 50.49 -21.33 -22.97
CA TYR A 144 51.83 -21.48 -22.40
C TYR A 144 52.60 -22.63 -23.07
N HIS A 145 51.98 -23.81 -23.22
CA HIS A 145 52.59 -24.96 -23.89
C HIS A 145 52.94 -24.65 -25.36
N LYS A 146 52.10 -23.87 -26.06
CA LYS A 146 52.35 -23.44 -27.45
C LYS A 146 53.46 -22.40 -27.58
N LYS A 147 53.82 -21.68 -26.50
CA LYS A 147 54.93 -20.70 -26.50
C LYS A 147 56.30 -21.32 -26.23
N ILE A 148 56.34 -22.53 -25.67
CA ILE A 148 57.58 -23.22 -25.26
C ILE A 148 58.02 -24.27 -26.29
N MET A 149 57.09 -24.78 -27.11
CA MET A 149 57.40 -25.43 -28.38
C MET A 149 57.68 -24.40 -29.48
#